data_AF-A0A556PKS2-F1
#
_entry.id   AF-A0A556PKS2-F1
#
_cell.length_a   1.000
_cell.length_b   1.000
_cell.length_c   1.000
_cell.angle_alpha   90.00
_cell.angle_beta   90.00
_cell.angle_gamma   90.00
#
_symmetry.space_group_name_H-M   'P 1'
#
loop_
_entity.id
_entity.type
_entity.pdbx_description
1 polymer ?
#
loop_
_entity_poly.entity_id
_entity_poly.type
_entity_poly.pdbx_seq_one_letter_code
_entity_poly.pdbx_strand_id
1 'polypeptide(L)'
;MTSIRQLNAQKVTVLRGIADKKNSISSLEEKISRLQTAATRLTASISALESTQQAIENLTVDLGRWRGEEKSEFEENYSDYQESTRAYLSKTENAKDAIDQDIKRYEAQMATSTTSLMNLESSLASIEWQIRQADMEGVR
;
A
#
# COMPACT_ATOMS: atom_id res chain seq x y z
N MET A 1 34.59 -15.69 -27.95
CA MET A 1 34.14 -14.32 -28.28
C MET A 1 32.63 -14.34 -28.41
N THR A 2 31.93 -13.43 -27.73
CA THR A 2 30.48 -13.25 -27.92
C THR A 2 30.28 -12.50 -29.24
N SER A 3 29.48 -13.04 -30.16
CA SER A 3 29.21 -12.39 -31.44
C SER A 3 28.32 -11.15 -31.28
N ILE A 4 28.44 -10.19 -32.19
CA ILE A 4 27.54 -9.02 -32.27
C ILE A 4 26.07 -9.45 -32.28
N ARG A 5 25.73 -10.55 -32.94
CA ARG A 5 24.38 -11.12 -32.94
C ARG A 5 23.91 -11.52 -31.54
N GLN A 6 24.78 -12.16 -30.74
CA GLN A 6 24.47 -12.52 -29.36
C GLN A 6 24.34 -11.28 -28.46
N LEU A 7 25.21 -10.28 -28.62
CA LEU A 7 25.12 -9.02 -27.88
C LEU A 7 23.82 -8.26 -28.17
N ASN A 8 23.41 -8.19 -29.45
CA ASN A 8 22.14 -7.60 -29.83
C ASN A 8 20.93 -8.37 -29.25
N ALA A 9 20.99 -9.70 -29.23
CA ALA A 9 19.95 -10.50 -28.59
C ALA A 9 19.86 -10.24 -27.07
N GLN A 10 21.01 -10.13 -26.39
CA GLN A 10 21.07 -9.76 -24.97
C GLN A 10 20.50 -8.35 -24.73
N LYS A 11 20.85 -7.37 -25.58
CA LYS A 11 20.31 -6.01 -25.51
C LYS A 11 18.78 -5.99 -25.57
N VAL A 12 18.17 -6.74 -26.49
CA VAL A 12 16.70 -6.83 -26.61
C VAL A 12 16.08 -7.40 -25.32
N THR A 13 16.68 -8.44 -24.74
CA THR A 13 16.21 -9.03 -23.48
C THR A 13 16.30 -8.04 -22.32
N VAL A 14 17.41 -7.31 -22.21
CA VAL A 14 17.61 -6.29 -21.16
C VAL A 14 16.62 -5.14 -21.31
N LEU A 15 16.40 -4.64 -22.53
CA LEU A 15 15.40 -3.60 -22.81
C LEU A 15 13.99 -4.02 -22.43
N ARG A 16 13.62 -5.29 -22.68
CA ARG A 16 12.33 -5.84 -22.22
C ARG A 16 12.26 -5.83 -20.69
N GLY A 17 13.30 -6.32 -20.01
CA GLY A 17 13.37 -6.30 -18.56
C GLY A 17 13.25 -4.88 -17.97
N ILE A 18 13.87 -3.89 -18.60
CA ILE A 18 13.75 -2.47 -18.21
C ILE A 18 12.29 -2.01 -18.31
N ALA A 19 11.62 -2.28 -19.43
CA ALA A 19 10.23 -1.91 -19.62
C ALA A 19 9.32 -2.59 -18.57
N ASP A 20 9.53 -3.88 -18.31
CA ASP A 20 8.78 -4.63 -17.30
C ASP A 20 8.97 -4.04 -15.90
N LYS A 21 10.20 -3.66 -15.53
CA LYS A 21 10.47 -3.02 -14.23
C LYS A 21 9.86 -1.64 -14.11
N LYS A 22 9.89 -0.82 -15.16
CA LYS A 22 9.21 0.49 -15.18
C LYS A 22 7.70 0.35 -15.01
N ASN A 23 7.08 -0.61 -15.69
CA ASN A 23 5.66 -0.91 -15.53
C ASN A 23 5.32 -1.38 -14.10
N SER A 24 6.16 -2.24 -13.52
CA SER A 24 5.99 -2.71 -12.14
C SER A 24 6.10 -1.57 -11.12
N ILE A 25 7.05 -0.65 -11.30
CA ILE A 25 7.21 0.53 -10.43
C ILE A 25 5.95 1.40 -10.52
N SER A 26 5.51 1.74 -11.72
CA SER A 26 4.31 2.57 -11.92
C SER A 26 3.05 1.94 -11.31
N SER A 27 2.86 0.62 -11.45
CA SER A 27 1.74 -0.08 -10.82
C SER A 27 1.80 -0.06 -9.30
N LEU A 28 3.00 -0.17 -8.71
CA LEU A 28 3.20 -0.08 -7.26
C LEU A 28 2.93 1.33 -6.74
N GLU A 29 3.41 2.36 -7.44
CA GLU A 29 3.13 3.77 -7.11
C GLU A 29 1.63 4.07 -7.09
N GLU A 30 0.89 3.59 -8.09
CA GLU A 30 -0.57 3.75 -8.14
C GLU A 30 -1.26 3.07 -6.94
N LYS A 31 -0.86 1.84 -6.61
CA LYS A 31 -1.38 1.11 -5.44
C LYS A 31 -1.09 1.83 -4.14
N ILE A 32 0.14 2.30 -3.95
CA ILE A 32 0.55 3.07 -2.76
C ILE A 32 -0.30 4.33 -2.64
N SER A 33 -0.47 5.10 -3.72
CA SER A 33 -1.28 6.33 -3.72
C SER A 33 -2.75 6.07 -3.34
N ARG A 34 -3.34 5.01 -3.88
CA ARG A 34 -4.71 4.59 -3.54
C ARG A 34 -4.84 4.18 -2.08
N LEU A 35 -3.87 3.45 -1.54
CA LEU A 35 -3.85 3.04 -0.13
C LEU A 35 -3.64 4.24 0.81
N GLN A 36 -2.75 5.17 0.48
CA GLN A 36 -2.56 6.41 1.25
C GLN A 36 -3.86 7.24 1.31
N THR A 37 -4.59 7.30 0.19
CA THR A 37 -5.91 7.94 0.15
C THR A 37 -6.92 7.22 1.05
N ALA A 38 -6.95 5.89 1.00
CA ALA A 38 -7.84 5.09 1.85
C ALA A 38 -7.49 5.23 3.34
N ALA A 39 -6.20 5.19 3.70
CA ALA A 39 -5.72 5.41 5.06
C ALA A 39 -6.13 6.79 5.59
N THR A 40 -5.99 7.84 4.77
CA THR A 40 -6.41 9.20 5.14
C THR A 40 -7.91 9.27 5.43
N ARG A 41 -8.74 8.60 4.62
CA ARG A 41 -10.18 8.52 4.85
C ARG A 41 -10.52 7.76 6.13
N LEU A 42 -9.83 6.64 6.39
CA LEU A 42 -10.02 5.87 7.62
C LEU A 42 -9.62 6.67 8.85
N THR A 43 -8.53 7.44 8.81
CA THR A 43 -8.16 8.34 9.91
C THR A 43 -9.29 9.31 10.24
N ALA A 44 -9.91 9.94 9.23
CA ALA A 44 -11.04 10.83 9.46
C ALA A 44 -12.26 10.08 10.03
N SER A 45 -12.54 8.87 9.56
CA SER A 45 -13.61 8.02 10.11
C SER A 45 -13.35 7.61 11.55
N ILE A 46 -12.11 7.24 11.89
CA ILE A 46 -11.69 6.90 13.26
C ILE A 46 -11.95 8.08 14.19
N SER A 47 -11.49 9.28 13.83
CA SER A 47 -11.72 10.47 14.67
C SER A 47 -13.20 10.79 14.88
N ALA A 48 -14.04 10.60 13.85
CA ALA A 48 -15.49 10.77 13.99
C ALA A 48 -16.12 9.70 14.90
N LEU A 49 -15.65 8.45 14.80
CA LEU A 49 -16.11 7.34 15.64
C LEU A 49 -15.66 7.50 17.10
N GLU A 50 -14.44 7.94 17.35
CA GLU A 50 -13.94 8.26 18.69
C GLU A 50 -14.80 9.35 19.34
N SER A 51 -15.13 10.42 18.60
CA SER A 51 -16.02 11.47 19.07
C SER A 51 -17.43 10.94 19.37
N THR A 52 -17.94 10.05 18.53
CA THR A 52 -19.24 9.40 18.73
C THR A 52 -19.21 8.50 19.97
N GLN A 53 -18.18 7.68 20.13
CA GLN A 53 -17.99 6.83 21.29
C GLN A 53 -17.94 7.67 22.58
N GLN A 54 -17.18 8.76 22.60
CA GLN A 54 -17.13 9.66 23.76
C GLN A 54 -18.50 10.27 24.07
N ALA A 55 -19.25 10.70 23.05
CA ALA A 55 -20.59 11.24 23.24
C ALA A 55 -21.54 10.18 23.81
N ILE A 56 -21.43 8.93 23.35
CA ILE A 56 -22.19 7.80 23.89
C ILE A 56 -21.78 7.59 25.35
N GLU A 57 -20.50 7.37 25.65
CA GLU A 57 -20.01 7.05 27.00
C GLU A 57 -20.31 8.13 28.04
N ASN A 58 -20.44 9.39 27.61
CA ASN A 58 -20.81 10.51 28.48
C ASN A 58 -22.33 10.72 28.63
N LEU A 59 -23.16 9.94 27.94
CA LEU A 59 -24.61 10.04 28.04
C LEU A 59 -25.05 9.61 29.45
N THR A 60 -25.34 10.58 30.30
CA THR A 60 -25.87 10.32 31.64
C THR A 60 -27.39 10.29 31.58
N VAL A 61 -27.97 9.12 31.84
CA VAL A 61 -29.44 8.98 31.96
C VAL A 61 -29.81 9.06 33.43
N ASP A 62 -30.80 9.92 33.76
CA ASP A 62 -31.38 9.96 35.09
C ASP A 62 -32.24 8.71 35.33
N LEU A 63 -31.57 7.64 35.78
CA LEU A 63 -32.18 6.35 36.12
C LEU A 63 -33.16 6.45 37.30
N GLY A 64 -33.25 7.59 38.00
CA GLY A 64 -34.22 7.79 39.07
C GLY A 64 -35.67 7.89 38.58
N ARG A 65 -35.85 8.33 37.33
CA ARG A 65 -37.17 8.49 36.67
C ARG A 65 -37.58 7.27 35.83
N TRP A 66 -36.62 6.44 35.42
CA TRP A 66 -36.84 5.24 34.62
C TRP A 66 -36.91 4.01 35.55
N ARG A 67 -37.96 3.20 35.46
CA ARG A 67 -38.16 2.02 36.31
C ARG A 67 -38.83 0.91 35.51
N GLY A 68 -38.77 -0.33 36.00
CA GLY A 68 -39.47 -1.46 35.40
C GLY A 68 -38.78 -2.02 34.17
N GLU A 69 -39.56 -2.60 33.27
CA GLU A 69 -39.09 -3.24 32.03
C GLU A 69 -38.42 -2.24 31.10
N GLU A 70 -38.96 -1.02 30.98
CA GLU A 70 -38.44 0.03 30.09
C GLU A 70 -37.04 0.49 30.49
N LYS A 71 -36.72 0.48 31.79
CA LYS A 71 -35.36 0.75 32.26
C LYS A 71 -34.40 -0.36 31.81
N SER A 72 -34.80 -1.61 32.00
CA SER A 72 -33.95 -2.77 31.70
C SER A 72 -33.69 -2.87 30.20
N GLU A 73 -34.74 -2.69 29.38
CA GLU A 73 -34.65 -2.65 27.92
C GLU A 73 -33.76 -1.50 27.44
N PHE A 74 -33.84 -0.32 28.07
CA PHE A 74 -32.94 0.78 27.75
C PHE A 74 -31.48 0.45 28.08
N GLU A 75 -31.20 -0.06 29.28
CA GLU A 75 -29.85 -0.40 29.72
C GLU A 75 -29.21 -1.47 28.80
N GLU A 76 -29.98 -2.49 28.40
CA GLU A 76 -29.54 -3.53 27.45
C GLU A 76 -29.25 -2.94 26.06
N ASN A 77 -30.21 -2.24 25.46
CA ASN A 77 -30.03 -1.63 24.14
C ASN A 77 -28.88 -0.62 24.11
N TYR A 78 -28.70 0.15 25.18
CA TYR A 78 -27.63 1.13 25.29
C TYR A 78 -26.26 0.46 25.47
N SER A 79 -26.19 -0.64 26.24
CA SER A 79 -24.99 -1.47 26.33
C SER A 79 -24.61 -2.07 24.98
N ASP A 80 -25.57 -2.63 24.25
CA ASP A 80 -25.35 -3.19 22.90
C ASP A 80 -24.86 -2.13 21.92
N TYR A 81 -25.41 -0.91 22.00
CA TYR A 81 -24.96 0.21 21.18
C TYR A 81 -23.52 0.64 21.50
N GLN A 82 -23.15 0.68 22.79
CA GLN A 82 -21.77 0.93 23.22
C GLN A 82 -20.81 -0.13 22.69
N GLU A 83 -21.16 -1.41 22.82
CA GLU A 83 -20.33 -2.52 22.33
C GLU A 83 -20.18 -2.49 20.81
N SER A 84 -21.28 -2.29 20.08
CA SER A 84 -21.28 -2.18 18.62
C SER A 84 -20.38 -1.04 18.13
N THR A 85 -20.45 0.13 18.78
CA THR A 85 -19.61 1.28 18.45
C THR A 85 -18.13 0.98 18.68
N ARG A 86 -17.78 0.39 19.84
CA ARG A 86 -16.40 -0.03 20.15
C ARG A 86 -15.88 -1.07 19.15
N ALA A 87 -16.70 -2.05 18.81
CA ALA A 87 -16.34 -3.09 17.85
C ALA A 87 -16.12 -2.51 16.45
N TYR A 88 -16.95 -1.55 16.02
CA TYR A 88 -16.79 -0.88 14.73
C TYR A 88 -15.54 0.00 14.69
N LEU A 89 -15.25 0.75 15.76
CA LEU A 89 -14.01 1.52 15.89
C LEU A 89 -12.79 0.61 15.78
N SER A 90 -12.74 -0.46 16.58
CA SER A 90 -11.61 -1.42 16.56
C SER A 90 -11.42 -2.05 15.18
N LYS A 91 -12.49 -2.44 14.48
CA LYS A 91 -12.39 -2.96 13.10
C LYS A 91 -11.83 -1.91 12.12
N THR A 92 -12.20 -0.65 12.29
CA THR A 92 -11.74 0.46 11.45
C THR A 92 -10.25 0.75 11.67
N GLU A 93 -9.80 0.74 12.93
CA GLU A 93 -8.38 0.85 13.30
C GLU A 93 -7.56 -0.31 12.73
N ASN A 94 -8.01 -1.54 12.94
CA ASN A 94 -7.35 -2.73 12.38
C ASN A 94 -7.24 -2.69 10.85
N ALA A 95 -8.28 -2.21 10.16
CA ALA A 95 -8.26 -2.02 8.72
C ALA A 95 -7.23 -0.96 8.29
N LYS A 96 -7.11 0.13 9.04
CA LYS A 96 -6.10 1.17 8.79
C LYS A 96 -4.69 0.61 8.99
N ASP A 97 -4.45 -0.13 10.07
CA ASP A 97 -3.14 -0.74 10.34
C ASP A 97 -2.74 -1.74 9.25
N ALA A 98 -3.68 -2.55 8.75
CA ALA A 98 -3.44 -3.44 7.63
C ALA A 98 -3.07 -2.67 6.35
N ILE A 99 -3.74 -1.55 6.07
CA ILE A 99 -3.39 -0.66 4.95
C ILE A 99 -1.99 -0.07 5.11
N ASP A 100 -1.64 0.40 6.31
CA ASP A 100 -0.32 0.99 6.58
C ASP A 100 0.81 -0.05 6.43
N GLN A 101 0.56 -1.32 6.81
CA GLN A 101 1.48 -2.42 6.56
C GLN A 101 1.63 -2.73 5.06
N ASP A 102 0.52 -2.73 4.32
CA ASP A 102 0.52 -2.95 2.88
C ASP A 102 1.28 -1.86 2.12
N ILE A 103 1.14 -0.59 2.53
CA ILE A 103 1.93 0.54 2.00
C ILE A 103 3.42 0.25 2.16
N LYS A 104 3.88 -0.04 3.38
CA LYS A 104 5.30 -0.35 3.67
C LYS A 104 5.81 -1.52 2.83
N ARG A 105 4.99 -2.57 2.68
CA ARG A 105 5.34 -3.72 1.84
C ARG A 105 5.53 -3.32 0.38
N TYR A 106 4.62 -2.52 -0.18
CA TYR A 106 4.73 -2.08 -1.57
C TYR A 106 5.87 -1.09 -1.80
N GLU A 107 6.17 -0.22 -0.83
CA GLU A 107 7.35 0.65 -0.87
C GLU A 107 8.65 -0.17 -0.93
N ALA A 108 8.76 -1.23 -0.13
CA ALA A 108 9.90 -2.14 -0.17
C ALA A 108 10.03 -2.90 -1.52
N GLN A 109 8.90 -3.34 -2.09
CA GLN A 109 8.88 -3.97 -3.42
C GLN A 109 9.28 -2.99 -4.52
N MET A 110 8.86 -1.73 -4.40
CA MET A 110 9.20 -0.66 -5.33
C MET A 110 10.70 -0.37 -5.27
N ALA A 111 11.29 -0.24 -4.07
CA ALA A 111 12.73 -0.07 -3.89
C ALA A 111 13.53 -1.21 -4.55
N THR A 112 13.09 -2.45 -4.36
CA THR A 112 13.70 -3.64 -4.98
C THR A 112 13.62 -3.59 -6.52
N SER A 113 12.47 -3.19 -7.05
CA SER A 113 12.28 -3.02 -8.50
C SER A 113 13.16 -1.91 -9.07
N THR A 114 13.33 -0.80 -8.35
CA THR A 114 14.22 0.31 -8.72
C THR A 114 15.68 -0.14 -8.74
N THR A 115 16.17 -0.87 -7.73
CA THR A 115 17.52 -1.43 -7.75
C THR A 115 17.72 -2.39 -8.93
N SER A 116 16.72 -3.24 -9.20
CA SER A 116 16.77 -4.16 -10.35
C SER A 116 16.83 -3.41 -11.69
N LEU A 117 16.08 -2.31 -11.81
CA LEU A 117 16.08 -1.44 -12.98
C LEU A 117 17.48 -0.83 -13.19
N MET A 118 18.10 -0.28 -12.15
CA MET A 118 19.45 0.30 -12.22
C MET A 118 20.49 -0.74 -12.68
N ASN A 119 20.37 -1.98 -12.21
CA ASN A 119 21.26 -3.07 -12.64
C ASN A 119 21.08 -3.42 -14.12
N LEU A 120 19.83 -3.43 -14.61
CA LEU A 120 19.53 -3.67 -16.03
C LEU A 120 20.04 -2.52 -16.92
N GLU A 121 19.87 -1.27 -16.49
CA GLU A 121 20.40 -0.09 -17.20
C GLU A 121 21.94 -0.12 -17.27
N SER A 122 22.60 -0.52 -16.18
CA SER A 122 24.06 -0.72 -16.16
C SER A 122 24.50 -1.85 -17.11
N SER A 123 23.74 -2.95 -17.13
CA SER A 123 23.98 -4.08 -18.04
C SER A 123 23.81 -3.67 -19.51
N LEU A 124 22.79 -2.86 -19.80
CA LEU A 124 22.56 -2.31 -21.14
C LEU A 124 23.75 -1.46 -21.59
N ALA A 125 24.23 -0.55 -20.75
CA ALA A 125 25.39 0.29 -21.06
C ALA A 125 26.64 -0.55 -21.36
N SER A 126 26.86 -1.62 -20.60
CA SER A 126 27.97 -2.56 -20.83
C SER A 126 27.84 -3.29 -22.18
N ILE A 127 26.66 -3.80 -22.51
CA ILE A 127 26.39 -4.46 -23.79
C ILE A 127 26.59 -3.48 -24.95
N GLU A 128 26.12 -2.25 -24.82
CA GLU A 128 26.30 -1.22 -25.85
C GLU A 128 27.78 -0.86 -26.07
N TRP A 129 28.57 -0.82 -25.00
CA TRP A 129 30.02 -0.64 -25.12
C TRP A 129 30.67 -1.83 -25.85
N GLN A 130 30.30 -3.07 -25.51
CA GLN A 130 30.84 -4.28 -26.16
C GLN A 130 30.49 -4.33 -27.66
N ILE A 131 29.27 -3.94 -28.04
CA ILE A 131 28.87 -3.83 -29.45
C ILE A 131 29.76 -2.82 -30.17
N ARG A 132 29.94 -1.62 -29.60
CA ARG A 132 30.79 -0.58 -30.20
C ARG A 132 32.23 -1.04 -30.40
N GLN A 133 32.80 -1.77 -29.45
CA GLN A 133 34.16 -2.33 -29.58
C GLN A 133 34.23 -3.39 -30.69
N ALA A 134 33.28 -4.32 -30.72
CA ALA A 134 33.22 -5.35 -31.75
C ALA A 134 33.05 -4.76 -33.17
N ASP A 135 32.27 -3.69 -33.31
CA ASP A 135 32.12 -2.96 -34.58
C ASP A 135 33.43 -2.29 -35.02
N MET A 136 34.22 -1.73 -34.08
CA MET A 136 35.53 -1.12 -34.40
C MET A 136 36.58 -2.17 -34.79
N GLU A 137 36.57 -3.33 -34.13
CA GLU A 137 37.50 -4.43 -34.42
C GLU A 137 37.18 -5.14 -35.76
N GLY A 138 35.91 -5.22 -36.14
CA GLY A 138 35.49 -5.81 -37.42
C GLY A 138 35.69 -4.92 -38.66
N VAL A 139 36.07 -3.65 -38.48
CA VAL A 139 36.38 -2.69 -39.56
C VAL A 139 37.89 -2.63 -39.86
N ARG A 140 38.74 -3.29 -39.06
CA ARG A 140 40.19 -3.45 -39.31
C ARG A 140 40.48 -4.72 -40.09
#